data_AF-A0A116LSB1-F1
#
_entry.id   AF-A0A116LSB1-F1
#
_cell.length_a   1.000
_cell.length_b   1.000
_cell.length_c   1.000
_cell.angle_alpha   90.00
_cell.angle_beta   90.00
_cell.angle_gamma   90.00
#
_symmetry.space_group_name_H-M   'P 1'
#
loop_
_entity.id
_entity.type
_entity.pdbx_description
1 polymer ?
#
loop_
_entity_poly.entity_id
_entity_poly.type
_entity_poly.pdbx_seq_one_letter_code
_entity_poly.pdbx_strand_id
1 'polypeptide(L)'
;MTTADKIKYILQKTGWTRGQFATEMGVTTLSVYKWLGGRPPRQRMLDKTDELYEQVKPYEPRVIVPRGKIRLVYPYYSHQRQPWEK
;
A
#
# COMPACT_ATOMS: atom_id res chain seq x y z
N MET A 1 -9.75 2.69 4.35
CA MET A 1 -9.73 3.44 3.07
C MET A 1 -11.02 3.14 2.33
N THR A 2 -11.78 4.15 1.91
CA THR A 2 -13.09 3.94 1.27
C THR A 2 -12.94 3.57 -0.20
N THR A 3 -13.99 3.00 -0.82
CA THR A 3 -13.99 2.71 -2.26
C THR A 3 -13.82 3.99 -3.09
N ALA A 4 -14.40 5.10 -2.64
CA ALA A 4 -14.23 6.40 -3.29
C ALA A 4 -12.76 6.85 -3.29
N ASP A 5 -12.05 6.62 -2.19
CA ASP A 5 -10.62 6.95 -2.09
C ASP A 5 -9.78 6.08 -3.02
N LYS A 6 -10.07 4.77 -3.10
CA LYS A 6 -9.41 3.85 -4.04
C LYS A 6 -9.59 4.31 -5.49
N ILE A 7 -10.81 4.68 -5.87
CA ILE A 7 -11.10 5.18 -7.23
C ILE A 7 -10.35 6.50 -7.49
N LYS A 8 -10.36 7.45 -6.55
CA LYS A 8 -9.61 8.71 -6.70
C LYS A 8 -8.11 8.46 -6.86
N TYR A 9 -7.55 7.52 -6.09
CA TYR A 9 -6.14 7.16 -6.19
C TYR A 9 -5.79 6.58 -7.56
N ILE A 10 -6.61 5.64 -8.06
CA ILE A 10 -6.44 5.06 -9.40
C ILE A 10 -6.45 6.17 -10.45
N LEU A 11 -7.46 7.04 -10.44
CA LEU A 11 -7.58 8.15 -11.39
C LEU A 11 -6.36 9.09 -11.35
N GLN A 12 -5.84 9.39 -10.16
CA GLN A 12 -4.68 10.26 -9.99
C GLN A 12 -3.39 9.62 -10.53
N LYS A 13 -3.22 8.31 -10.34
CA LYS A 13 -1.99 7.59 -10.73
C LYS A 13 -1.97 7.23 -12.21
N THR A 14 -3.10 6.79 -12.76
CA THR A 14 -3.20 6.43 -14.18
C THR A 14 -3.44 7.64 -15.08
N GLY A 15 -3.84 8.79 -14.51
CA GLY A 15 -4.26 9.96 -15.27
C GLY A 15 -5.59 9.76 -16.00
N TRP A 16 -6.36 8.73 -15.65
CA TRP A 16 -7.61 8.41 -16.31
C TRP A 16 -8.70 9.41 -15.98
N THR A 17 -9.56 9.65 -16.98
CA THR A 17 -10.82 10.34 -16.77
C THR A 17 -11.85 9.37 -16.16
N ARG A 18 -12.86 9.92 -15.48
CA ARG A 18 -13.96 9.13 -14.91
C ARG A 18 -14.71 8.30 -15.96
N GLY A 19 -14.76 8.78 -17.20
CA GLY A 19 -15.33 8.07 -18.34
C GLY A 19 -14.52 6.83 -18.72
N GLN A 20 -13.20 6.98 -18.85
CA GLN A 20 -12.29 5.87 -19.14
C GLN A 20 -12.32 4.81 -18.04
N PHE A 21 -12.33 5.22 -16.78
CA PHE A 21 -12.49 4.29 -15.66
C PHE A 21 -13.81 3.52 -15.72
N ALA A 22 -14.90 4.19 -16.11
CA ALA A 22 -16.21 3.54 -16.27
C ALA A 22 -16.19 2.51 -17.41
N THR A 23 -15.52 2.82 -18.53
CA THR A 23 -15.34 1.91 -19.67
C THR A 23 -14.54 0.66 -19.27
N GLU A 24 -13.40 0.84 -18.59
CA GLU A 24 -12.56 -0.26 -18.11
C GLU A 24 -13.30 -1.17 -17.12
N MET A 25 -14.09 -0.56 -16.23
CA MET A 25 -14.89 -1.31 -15.26
C MET A 25 -16.16 -1.92 -15.86
N GLY A 26 -16.52 -1.58 -17.11
CA GLY A 26 -17.75 -2.02 -17.78
C GLY A 26 -19.03 -1.49 -17.10
N VAL A 27 -18.98 -0.27 -16.55
CA VAL A 27 -20.08 0.35 -15.79
C VAL A 27 -20.46 1.69 -16.40
N THR A 28 -21.69 2.15 -16.12
CA THR A 28 -22.08 3.50 -16.48
C THR A 28 -21.31 4.54 -15.67
N THR A 29 -20.99 5.68 -16.29
CA THR A 29 -20.37 6.84 -15.62
C THR A 29 -21.17 7.29 -14.39
N LEU A 30 -22.50 7.22 -14.45
CA LEU A 30 -23.40 7.53 -13.33
C LEU A 30 -23.12 6.65 -12.10
N SER A 31 -22.79 5.37 -12.30
CA SER A 31 -22.44 4.46 -11.20
C SER A 31 -21.17 4.94 -10.50
N VAL A 32 -20.16 5.37 -11.25
CA VAL A 32 -18.91 5.90 -10.71
C VAL A 32 -19.17 7.18 -9.90
N TYR A 33 -20.04 8.07 -10.38
CA TYR A 33 -20.45 9.26 -9.61
C TYR A 33 -21.13 8.89 -8.28
N LYS A 34 -22.02 7.89 -8.29
CA LYS A 34 -22.67 7.40 -7.06
C LYS A 34 -21.65 6.83 -6.07
N TRP A 35 -20.65 6.11 -6.56
CA TRP A 35 -19.57 5.56 -5.72
C TRP A 35 -18.69 6.64 -5.11
N LEU A 36 -18.36 7.68 -5.88
CA LEU A 36 -17.66 8.86 -5.38
C LEU A 36 -18.50 9.66 -4.37
N GLY A 37 -19.83 9.65 -4.52
CA GLY A 37 -20.79 10.22 -3.57
C GLY A 37 -21.03 9.38 -2.31
N GLY A 38 -20.30 8.28 -2.11
CA GLY A 38 -20.38 7.46 -0.90
C GLY A 38 -21.40 6.32 -0.96
N ARG A 39 -22.06 6.09 -2.09
CA ARG A 39 -22.95 4.93 -2.25
C ARG A 39 -22.11 3.68 -2.58
N PRO A 40 -22.14 2.62 -1.76
CA PRO A 40 -21.30 1.45 -1.99
C PRO A 40 -21.69 0.70 -3.29
N PRO A 41 -20.71 0.24 -4.08
CA PRO A 41 -20.93 -0.67 -5.21
C PRO A 41 -21.47 -2.05 -4.80
N ARG A 42 -21.91 -2.83 -5.79
CA ARG A 42 -22.11 -4.28 -5.63
C ARG A 42 -20.75 -4.96 -5.38
N GLN A 43 -20.76 -6.06 -4.63
CA GLN A 43 -19.54 -6.76 -4.20
C GLN A 43 -18.60 -7.13 -5.36
N ARG A 44 -19.13 -7.66 -6.47
CA ARG A 44 -18.32 -7.94 -7.69
C ARG A 44 -17.54 -6.75 -8.23
N MET A 45 -18.07 -5.53 -8.06
CA MET A 45 -17.39 -4.31 -8.51
C MET A 45 -16.36 -3.83 -7.48
N LEU A 46 -16.55 -4.14 -6.20
CA LEU A 46 -15.54 -3.90 -5.17
C LEU A 46 -14.30 -4.75 -5.46
N ASP A 47 -14.48 -6.05 -5.71
CA ASP A 47 -13.37 -6.97 -5.97
C ASP A 47 -12.53 -6.51 -7.17
N LYS A 48 -13.19 -6.10 -8.28
CA LYS A 48 -12.51 -5.51 -9.44
C LYS A 48 -11.80 -4.19 -9.13
N THR A 49 -12.39 -3.34 -8.30
CA THR A 49 -11.77 -2.05 -7.93
C THR A 49 -10.53 -2.30 -7.07
N ASP A 50 -10.56 -3.32 -6.20
CA ASP A 50 -9.43 -3.73 -5.38
C ASP A 50 -8.31 -4.33 -6.23
N GLU A 51 -8.65 -5.19 -7.18
CA GLU A 51 -7.69 -5.76 -8.13
C GLU A 51 -6.98 -4.65 -8.94
N LEU A 52 -7.73 -3.69 -9.48
CA LEU A 52 -7.14 -2.52 -10.16
C LEU A 52 -6.31 -1.66 -9.22
N TYR A 53 -6.75 -1.49 -7.97
CA TYR A 53 -6.01 -0.73 -6.98
C TYR A 53 -4.67 -1.41 -6.66
N GLU A 54 -4.63 -2.73 -6.50
CA GLU A 54 -3.40 -3.49 -6.25
C GLU A 54 -2.42 -3.41 -7.42
N GLN A 55 -2.90 -3.42 -8.66
CA GLN A 55 -2.06 -3.25 -9.85
C GLN A 55 -1.42 -1.86 -9.92
N VAL A 56 -2.18 -0.82 -9.55
CA VAL A 56 -1.73 0.58 -9.62
C VAL A 56 -0.90 0.96 -8.39
N LYS A 57 -1.11 0.31 -7.25
CA LYS A 57 -0.32 0.55 -6.05
C LYS A 57 1.13 0.19 -6.36
N PRO A 58 2.09 1.12 -6.20
CA PRO A 58 3.49 0.78 -6.36
C PRO A 58 3.80 -0.38 -5.41
N TYR A 59 4.50 -1.39 -5.91
CA TYR A 59 4.99 -2.49 -5.11
C TYR A 59 5.93 -1.90 -4.05
N GLU A 60 5.40 -1.65 -2.85
CA GLU A 60 6.23 -1.42 -1.70
C GLU A 60 6.78 -2.80 -1.34
N PRO A 61 8.09 -3.09 -1.57
CA PRO A 61 8.66 -4.28 -0.99
C PRO A 61 8.36 -4.18 0.49
N ARG A 62 7.71 -5.22 1.05
CA ARG A 62 7.54 -5.34 2.50
C ARG A 62 8.94 -5.17 3.07
N VAL A 63 9.24 -3.98 3.57
CA VAL A 63 10.55 -3.66 4.11
C VAL A 63 10.68 -4.64 5.25
N ILE A 64 11.51 -5.66 5.05
CA ILE A 64 12.07 -6.44 6.14
C ILE A 64 12.64 -5.36 7.04
N VAL A 65 11.97 -5.15 8.18
CA VAL A 65 12.25 -4.13 9.19
C VAL A 65 13.73 -3.78 9.12
N PRO A 66 14.14 -2.51 8.93
CA PRO A 66 15.55 -2.18 8.79
C PRO A 66 16.27 -2.87 9.93
N ARG A 67 17.11 -3.86 9.60
CA ARG A 67 17.86 -4.64 10.58
C ARG A 67 18.64 -3.62 11.38
N GLY A 68 18.10 -3.21 12.53
CA GLY A 68 18.83 -2.40 13.49
C GLY A 68 20.12 -3.15 13.74
N LYS A 69 21.26 -2.47 13.59
CA LYS A 69 22.55 -3.09 13.90
C LYS A 69 22.45 -3.58 15.34
N ILE A 70 22.40 -4.89 15.53
CA ILE A 70 22.48 -5.49 16.87
C ILE A 70 23.88 -5.16 17.35
N ARG A 71 24.01 -4.12 18.19
CA ARG A 71 25.25 -3.85 18.93
C ARG A 71 25.31 -4.90 20.03
N LEU A 72 25.98 -6.02 19.75
CA LEU A 72 26.39 -6.97 20.77
C LEU A 72 27.40 -6.25 21.67
N VAL A 73 26.92 -5.66 22.76
CA VAL A 73 27.79 -5.19 23.85
C VAL A 73 28.18 -6.45 24.62
N TYR A 74 29.38 -6.96 24.37
CA TYR A 74 29.92 -8.04 25.20
C TYR A 74 30.03 -7.51 26.64
N PRO A 75 29.40 -8.16 27.64
CA PRO A 75 29.66 -7.81 29.02
C PRO A 75 31.13 -8.12 29.33
N TYR A 76 31.82 -7.16 29.94
CA TYR A 76 33.20 -7.30 30.34
C TYR A 76 33.28 -8.35 31.46
N TYR A 77 33.71 -9.56 31.11
CA TYR A 77 33.95 -10.61 32.09
C TYR A 77 35.35 -10.42 32.68
N SER A 78 35.48 -10.49 34.01
CA SER A 78 36.75 -10.31 34.75
C SER A 78 37.90 -11.21 34.27
N HIS A 79 37.58 -12.31 33.60
CA HIS A 79 38.53 -13.28 33.05
C HIS A 79 39.04 -12.92 31.64
N GLN A 80 38.49 -11.88 31.00
CA GLN A 80 38.88 -11.39 29.66
C GLN A 80 39.77 -10.14 29.75
N ARG A 81 40.75 -10.12 30.67
CA ARG A 81 41.71 -9.01 30.77
C ARG A 81 42.43 -8.82 29.44
N GLN A 82 42.44 -7.59 28.95
CA GLN A 82 43.16 -7.29 27.72
C GLN A 82 44.67 -7.26 28.01
N PRO A 83 45.53 -7.69 27.07
CA PRO A 83 46.96 -7.93 27.33
C PRO A 83 47.76 -6.68 27.75
N TRP A 84 47.15 -5.49 27.74
CA TRP A 84 47.73 -4.23 28.19
C TRP A 84 47.20 -3.72 29.54
N GLU A 85 46.24 -4.41 30.17
CA GLU A 85 45.81 -4.14 31.55
C GLU A 85 46.78 -4.85 32.52
N LYS A 86 47.94 -4.22 32.74
CA LYS A 86 48.90 -4.61 33.78
C LYS A 86 48.61 -3.91 35.10
#